data_AF-A0A9X2B3W2-F1
#
_entry.id   AF-A0A9X2B3W2-F1
#
_cell.length_a   1.000
_cell.length_b   1.000
_cell.length_c   1.000
_cell.angle_alpha   90.00
_cell.angle_beta   90.00
_cell.angle_gamma   90.00
#
_symmetry.space_group_name_H-M   'P 1'
#
loop_
_entity.id
_entity.type
_entity.pdbx_description
1 polymer ?
#
loop_
_entity_poly.entity_id
_entity_poly.type
_entity_poly.pdbx_seq_one_letter_code
_entity_poly.pdbx_strand_id
1 'polypeptide(L)'
;MMTSQIFHCFLKSVTISILVIFFAGLTVPVHADPSLPIVTYESVYSIDVFPAEHKLIVWKQGKKIKTYRVAVGNPSTPTPVGEYIITYKGKNWGPSFGPRWLGLNVSWGNYGIHGTNRPYSIGQHQSHGCIRMFNMDVLELYEMIPLGTKVTIYGHILGDTNHHPRRLAEGDVGADVQLIQSRLKSAGYFPGTTDGKFGSATTLALKKFQRDHQLQQDGVVSEEVYETLGLVE
;
A
#
# COMPACT_ATOMS: atom_id res chain seq x y z
N MET A 1 30.04 -52.19 44.90
CA MET A 1 29.91 -52.36 46.36
C MET A 1 31.20 -51.89 47.01
N MET A 2 31.10 -51.32 48.23
CA MET A 2 32.13 -50.64 49.07
C MET A 2 32.41 -49.17 48.72
N THR A 3 31.75 -48.18 49.36
CA THR A 3 31.97 -47.56 50.70
C THR A 3 33.29 -46.74 50.74
N SER A 4 33.25 -45.40 50.68
CA SER A 4 32.91 -44.38 51.70
C SER A 4 34.10 -43.95 52.55
N GLN A 5 34.31 -42.61 52.62
CA GLN A 5 34.74 -41.85 53.81
C GLN A 5 36.25 -41.97 54.19
N ILE A 6 37.06 -40.93 54.52
CA ILE A 6 36.98 -39.91 55.59
C ILE A 6 38.23 -38.96 55.52
N PHE A 7 38.06 -37.67 55.88
CA PHE A 7 39.01 -36.68 56.49
C PHE A 7 40.25 -36.18 55.72
N HIS A 8 40.88 -35.05 56.04
CA HIS A 8 40.55 -33.74 56.64
C HIS A 8 41.88 -32.95 56.58
N CYS A 9 41.78 -31.66 56.30
CA CYS A 9 42.61 -30.60 56.91
C CYS A 9 44.03 -30.23 56.40
N PHE A 10 44.25 -28.91 56.52
CA PHE A 10 45.47 -28.10 56.58
C PHE A 10 46.25 -27.67 55.31
N LEU A 11 45.87 -26.46 54.85
CA LEU A 11 46.65 -25.20 54.95
C LEU A 11 48.02 -25.13 54.27
N LYS A 12 48.14 -24.31 53.21
CA LYS A 12 49.20 -23.30 53.05
C LYS A 12 48.69 -22.10 52.27
N SER A 13 48.78 -20.93 52.88
CA SER A 13 48.49 -19.62 52.28
C SER A 13 49.57 -19.27 51.24
N VAL A 14 49.17 -18.91 50.02
CA VAL A 14 50.06 -18.35 49.00
C VAL A 14 49.47 -17.00 48.61
N THR A 15 50.10 -15.92 49.08
CA THR A 15 49.80 -14.55 48.66
C THR A 15 50.31 -14.34 47.23
N ILE A 16 49.39 -14.21 46.28
CA ILE A 16 49.67 -13.81 44.89
C ILE A 16 49.47 -12.30 44.80
N SER A 17 50.57 -11.55 44.64
CA SER A 17 50.52 -10.12 44.34
C SER A 17 50.11 -9.93 42.87
N ILE A 18 48.87 -9.50 42.63
CA ILE A 18 48.36 -9.16 41.30
C ILE A 18 48.86 -7.76 40.94
N LEU A 19 49.72 -7.68 39.93
CA LEU A 19 50.15 -6.43 39.31
C LEU A 19 49.00 -5.88 38.45
N VAL A 20 48.32 -4.84 38.93
CA VAL A 20 47.26 -4.15 38.18
C VAL A 20 47.92 -3.20 37.18
N ILE A 21 47.93 -3.58 35.91
CA ILE A 21 48.34 -2.70 34.81
C ILE A 21 47.17 -1.76 34.53
N PHE A 22 47.32 -0.47 34.88
CA PHE A 22 46.38 0.58 34.53
C PHE A 22 46.50 0.88 33.03
N PHE A 23 45.60 0.31 32.21
CA PHE A 23 45.39 0.82 30.86
C PHE A 23 44.61 2.13 30.97
N ALA A 24 45.30 3.25 30.75
CA ALA A 24 44.64 4.53 30.52
C ALA A 24 43.80 4.42 29.24
N GLY A 25 42.51 4.17 29.39
CA GLY A 25 41.56 4.14 28.30
C GLY A 25 41.50 5.51 27.64
N LEU A 26 41.97 5.61 26.40
CA LEU A 26 41.60 6.71 25.52
C LEU A 26 40.10 6.59 25.26
N THR A 27 39.30 7.42 25.93
CA THR A 27 37.88 7.58 25.61
C THR A 27 37.79 8.25 24.25
N VAL A 28 37.51 7.48 23.20
CA VAL A 28 37.08 8.06 21.93
C VAL A 28 35.70 8.66 22.19
N PRO A 29 35.47 9.96 21.97
CA PRO A 29 34.13 10.50 22.08
C PRO A 29 33.28 9.81 21.02
N VAL A 30 32.32 8.99 21.46
CA VAL A 30 31.25 8.50 20.59
C VAL A 30 30.40 9.71 20.27
N HIS A 31 30.74 10.41 19.18
CA HIS A 31 29.78 11.29 18.54
C HIS A 31 28.69 10.38 17.98
N ALA A 32 27.53 10.38 18.64
CA ALA A 32 26.31 9.90 18.02
C ALA A 32 26.16 10.69 16.71
N ASP A 33 26.21 9.98 15.59
CA ASP A 33 25.89 10.55 14.29
C ASP A 33 24.49 11.18 14.44
N PRO A 34 24.30 12.48 14.15
CA PRO A 34 22.99 13.09 14.24
C PRO A 34 22.02 12.24 13.42
N SER A 35 20.94 11.76 14.05
CA SER A 35 19.87 11.07 13.34
C SER A 35 19.50 11.92 12.14
N LEU A 36 19.73 11.39 10.94
CA LEU A 36 19.39 12.05 9.69
C LEU A 36 17.96 12.57 9.82
N PRO A 37 17.68 13.84 9.47
CA PRO A 37 16.32 14.33 9.50
C PRO A 37 15.47 13.38 8.69
N ILE A 38 14.35 12.93 9.28
CA ILE A 38 13.29 12.25 8.53
C ILE A 38 12.77 13.31 7.58
N VAL A 39 13.37 13.42 6.39
CA VAL A 39 12.88 14.28 5.33
C VAL A 39 11.61 13.61 4.82
N THR A 40 10.50 13.92 5.47
CA THR A 40 9.19 13.82 4.83
C THR A 40 9.29 14.75 3.63
N TYR A 41 9.56 14.21 2.45
CA TYR A 41 9.39 14.96 1.20
C TYR A 41 7.88 15.18 1.02
N GLU A 42 7.29 16.05 1.84
CA GLU A 42 6.01 16.67 1.52
C GLU A 42 6.28 17.51 0.28
N SER A 43 6.04 16.90 -0.87
CA SER A 43 5.99 17.62 -2.12
C SER A 43 5.05 18.78 -1.92
N VAL A 44 5.49 19.99 -2.28
CA VAL A 44 4.60 21.16 -2.34
C VAL A 44 3.48 20.95 -3.38
N TYR A 45 3.56 19.90 -4.18
CA TYR A 45 2.54 19.46 -5.11
C TYR A 45 1.71 18.31 -4.54
N SER A 46 0.42 18.31 -4.90
CA SER A 46 -0.45 17.14 -4.75
C SER A 46 -1.32 16.99 -5.99
N ILE A 47 -1.82 15.79 -6.20
CA ILE A 47 -2.71 15.45 -7.32
C ILE A 47 -4.01 14.90 -6.74
N ASP A 48 -5.13 15.45 -7.21
CA ASP A 48 -6.45 14.88 -6.99
C ASP A 48 -6.99 14.29 -8.29
N VAL A 49 -7.54 13.09 -8.23
CA VAL A 49 -8.15 12.42 -9.38
C VAL A 49 -9.62 12.15 -9.07
N PHE A 50 -10.49 12.58 -9.97
CA PHE A 50 -11.94 12.41 -9.88
C PHE A 50 -12.38 11.53 -11.07
N PRO A 51 -12.41 10.19 -10.92
CA PRO A 51 -12.72 9.25 -11.99
C PRO A 51 -14.10 9.49 -12.61
N ALA A 52 -15.13 9.73 -11.79
CA ALA A 52 -16.49 10.00 -12.26
C ALA A 52 -16.58 11.26 -13.15
N GLU A 53 -15.72 12.25 -12.91
CA GLU A 53 -15.66 13.48 -13.70
C GLU A 53 -14.61 13.44 -14.81
N HIS A 54 -13.83 12.36 -14.91
CA HIS A 54 -12.70 12.23 -15.83
C HIS A 54 -11.68 13.37 -15.68
N LYS A 55 -11.40 13.79 -14.44
CA LYS A 55 -10.49 14.91 -14.13
C LYS A 55 -9.29 14.46 -13.29
N LEU A 56 -8.14 15.06 -13.60
CA LEU A 56 -6.96 15.08 -12.74
C LEU A 56 -6.62 16.56 -12.47
N ILE A 57 -6.51 16.93 -11.20
CA ILE A 57 -6.20 18.28 -10.74
C ILE A 57 -4.84 18.28 -10.08
N VAL A 58 -3.98 19.22 -10.45
CA VAL A 58 -2.70 19.45 -9.79
C VAL A 58 -2.79 20.68 -8.92
N TRP A 59 -2.36 20.52 -7.67
CA TRP A 59 -2.27 21.58 -6.68
C TRP A 59 -0.80 21.89 -6.41
N LYS A 60 -0.52 23.15 -6.08
CA LYS A 60 0.77 23.60 -5.56
C LYS A 60 0.50 24.48 -4.34
N GLN A 61 0.97 24.07 -3.17
CA GLN A 61 0.76 24.78 -1.90
C GLN A 61 -0.73 25.10 -1.66
N GLY A 62 -1.60 24.11 -1.89
CA GLY A 62 -3.06 24.25 -1.73
C GLY A 62 -3.77 25.04 -2.83
N LYS A 63 -3.05 25.63 -3.80
CA LYS A 63 -3.64 26.33 -4.94
C LYS A 63 -3.72 25.43 -6.15
N LYS A 64 -4.91 25.32 -6.76
CA LYS A 64 -5.10 24.63 -8.04
C LYS A 64 -4.31 25.35 -9.12
N ILE A 65 -3.44 24.62 -9.83
CA ILE A 65 -2.62 25.17 -10.91
C ILE A 65 -2.93 24.57 -12.27
N LYS A 66 -3.45 23.33 -12.33
CA LYS A 66 -3.82 22.64 -13.57
C LYS A 66 -5.02 21.73 -13.37
N THR A 67 -5.78 21.55 -14.45
CA THR A 67 -6.81 20.51 -14.58
C THR A 67 -6.61 19.85 -15.93
N TYR A 68 -6.58 18.51 -15.93
CA TYR A 68 -6.45 17.68 -17.11
C TYR A 68 -7.67 16.78 -17.26
N ARG A 69 -8.05 16.52 -18.51
CA ARG A 69 -9.02 15.48 -18.84
C ARG A 69 -8.30 14.13 -18.91
N VAL A 70 -8.85 13.09 -18.29
CA VAL A 70 -8.21 11.78 -18.20
C VAL A 70 -9.15 10.64 -18.61
N ALA A 71 -8.58 9.50 -19.02
CA ALA A 71 -9.32 8.24 -19.02
C ALA A 71 -9.04 7.48 -17.73
N VAL A 72 -10.01 6.71 -17.27
CA VAL A 72 -9.92 5.91 -16.04
C VAL A 72 -10.37 4.47 -16.29
N GLY A 73 -10.27 3.64 -15.26
CA GLY A 73 -10.67 2.24 -15.29
C GLY A 73 -12.13 2.07 -15.71
N ASN A 74 -12.38 1.01 -16.45
CA ASN A 74 -13.75 0.54 -16.69
C ASN A 74 -14.37 -0.03 -15.40
N PRO A 75 -15.70 -0.22 -15.33
CA PRO A 75 -16.36 -0.74 -14.13
C PRO A 75 -15.83 -2.11 -13.65
N SER A 76 -15.34 -2.97 -14.56
CA SER A 76 -14.78 -4.28 -14.20
C SER A 76 -13.34 -4.20 -13.68
N THR A 77 -12.60 -3.12 -14.00
CA THR A 77 -11.22 -2.87 -13.56
C THR A 77 -11.08 -1.39 -13.17
N PRO A 78 -11.75 -0.95 -12.10
CA PRO A 78 -11.86 0.45 -11.76
C PRO A 78 -10.49 1.04 -11.40
N THR A 79 -10.36 2.36 -11.55
CA THR A 79 -9.20 3.06 -11.02
C THR A 79 -9.22 2.97 -9.50
N PRO A 80 -8.10 2.62 -8.85
CA PRO A 80 -8.08 2.29 -7.44
C PRO A 80 -8.36 3.55 -6.61
N VAL A 81 -9.44 3.54 -5.81
CA VAL A 81 -9.80 4.63 -4.89
C VAL A 81 -8.89 4.58 -3.66
N GLY A 82 -8.38 5.73 -3.23
CA GLY A 82 -7.52 5.83 -2.05
C GLY A 82 -6.43 6.89 -2.16
N GLU A 83 -5.49 6.85 -1.22
CA GLU A 83 -4.32 7.73 -1.19
C GLU A 83 -3.06 6.96 -1.61
N TYR A 84 -2.30 7.56 -2.53
CA TYR A 84 -1.08 7.00 -3.10
C TYR A 84 0.00 8.06 -3.18
N ILE A 85 1.21 7.63 -3.54
CA ILE A 85 2.34 8.50 -3.86
C ILE A 85 2.97 8.11 -5.18
N ILE A 86 3.55 9.08 -5.88
CA ILE A 86 4.37 8.85 -7.07
C ILE A 86 5.71 8.23 -6.63
N THR A 87 5.90 6.93 -6.87
CA THR A 87 7.14 6.21 -6.47
C THR A 87 8.13 6.03 -7.60
N TYR A 88 7.68 6.19 -8.85
CA TYR A 88 8.50 5.93 -10.01
C TYR A 88 8.15 6.85 -11.18
N LYS A 89 9.15 7.21 -11.99
CA LYS A 89 9.00 8.03 -13.20
C LYS A 89 9.81 7.43 -14.35
N GLY A 90 9.13 6.89 -15.35
CA GLY A 90 9.73 6.26 -16.53
C GLY A 90 9.45 7.02 -17.82
N LYS A 91 10.40 6.96 -18.76
CA LYS A 91 10.23 7.38 -20.15
C LYS A 91 10.02 6.13 -21.01
N ASN A 92 9.09 6.17 -21.97
CA ASN A 92 8.83 5.08 -22.93
C ASN A 92 8.62 3.69 -22.30
N TRP A 93 7.74 3.61 -21.29
CA TRP A 93 7.44 2.36 -20.57
C TRP A 93 6.89 1.23 -21.47
N GLY A 94 6.28 1.60 -22.59
CA GLY A 94 5.81 0.68 -23.62
C GLY A 94 4.87 1.39 -24.60
N PRO A 95 4.56 0.77 -25.75
CA PRO A 95 3.85 1.43 -26.84
C PRO A 95 2.45 1.93 -26.46
N SER A 96 1.77 1.24 -25.53
CA SER A 96 0.42 1.61 -25.06
C SER A 96 0.40 2.75 -24.04
N PHE A 97 1.56 3.08 -23.45
CA PHE A 97 1.67 3.99 -22.30
C PHE A 97 2.07 5.41 -22.69
N GLY A 98 2.27 5.68 -23.98
CA GLY A 98 2.73 6.98 -24.45
C GLY A 98 4.15 7.33 -23.97
N PRO A 99 4.52 8.62 -23.94
CA PRO A 99 5.90 9.04 -23.75
C PRO A 99 6.38 8.99 -22.30
N ARG A 100 5.46 8.98 -21.32
CA ARG A 100 5.77 9.08 -19.89
C ARG A 100 4.87 8.18 -19.05
N TRP A 101 5.44 7.67 -17.97
CA TRP A 101 4.78 6.85 -16.96
C TRP A 101 5.15 7.35 -15.58
N LEU A 102 4.16 7.54 -14.72
CA LEU A 102 4.32 7.85 -13.30
C LEU A 102 3.66 6.73 -12.49
N GLY A 103 4.46 5.94 -11.78
CA GLY A 103 4.01 4.79 -11.01
C GLY A 103 3.46 5.18 -9.64
N LEU A 104 2.38 4.51 -9.22
CA LEU A 104 1.75 4.63 -7.90
C LEU A 104 2.10 3.42 -7.03
N ASN A 105 2.16 3.61 -5.71
CA ASN A 105 2.39 2.54 -4.72
C ASN A 105 1.15 1.68 -4.43
N VAL A 106 0.44 1.22 -5.45
CA VAL A 106 -0.70 0.31 -5.27
C VAL A 106 -0.19 -1.10 -4.93
N SER A 107 -0.60 -1.66 -3.79
CA SER A 107 -0.05 -2.94 -3.28
C SER A 107 -0.45 -4.17 -4.09
N TRP A 108 -1.49 -4.05 -4.92
CA TRP A 108 -2.06 -5.16 -5.68
C TRP A 108 -1.73 -5.13 -7.18
N GLY A 109 -0.92 -4.20 -7.67
CA GLY A 109 -0.48 -4.22 -9.06
C GLY A 109 0.25 -2.97 -9.53
N ASN A 110 0.58 -2.96 -10.82
CA ASN A 110 1.23 -1.82 -11.45
C ASN A 110 0.18 -0.82 -11.94
N TYR A 111 -0.04 0.23 -11.15
CA TYR A 111 -0.94 1.32 -11.49
C TYR A 111 -0.14 2.61 -11.65
N GLY A 112 -0.61 3.48 -12.54
CA GLY A 112 0.10 4.71 -12.84
C GLY A 112 -0.72 5.72 -13.61
N ILE A 113 -0.16 6.93 -13.70
CA ILE A 113 -0.59 8.00 -14.59
C ILE A 113 0.32 7.95 -15.81
N HIS A 114 -0.24 7.85 -17.00
CA HIS A 114 0.56 7.69 -18.21
C HIS A 114 -0.11 8.29 -19.45
N GLY A 115 0.65 8.45 -20.54
CA GLY A 115 0.13 8.87 -21.84
C GLY A 115 -0.71 7.79 -22.52
N THR A 116 -0.97 7.89 -23.82
CA THR A 116 -1.68 6.81 -24.51
C THR A 116 -1.43 6.81 -26.02
N ASN A 117 -1.52 5.64 -26.64
CA ASN A 117 -1.65 5.49 -28.09
C ASN A 117 -3.12 5.46 -28.56
N ARG A 118 -4.08 5.57 -27.64
CA ARG A 118 -5.53 5.61 -27.90
C ARG A 118 -6.10 6.94 -27.40
N PRO A 119 -5.79 8.08 -28.05
CA PRO A 119 -6.20 9.40 -27.57
C PRO A 119 -7.72 9.55 -27.47
N TYR A 120 -8.48 8.82 -28.29
CA TYR A 120 -9.94 8.77 -28.20
C TYR A 120 -10.46 8.21 -26.86
N SER A 121 -9.66 7.44 -26.12
CA SER A 121 -10.06 6.91 -24.81
C SER A 121 -10.11 7.98 -23.70
N ILE A 122 -9.47 9.14 -23.91
CA ILE A 122 -9.44 10.22 -22.92
C ILE A 122 -10.85 10.78 -22.70
N GLY A 123 -11.24 10.91 -21.43
CA GLY A 123 -12.60 11.28 -21.05
C GLY A 123 -13.59 10.11 -20.99
N GLN A 124 -13.09 8.87 -20.93
CA GLN A 124 -13.90 7.66 -20.86
C GLN A 124 -13.36 6.65 -19.82
N HIS A 125 -14.24 5.72 -19.43
CA HIS A 125 -13.93 4.53 -18.61
C HIS A 125 -13.38 3.38 -19.48
N GLN A 126 -12.20 3.54 -20.07
CA GLN A 126 -11.62 2.61 -21.07
C GLN A 126 -10.21 2.09 -20.73
N SER A 127 -9.74 2.27 -19.50
CA SER A 127 -8.48 1.69 -19.02
C SER A 127 -8.72 0.42 -18.20
N HIS A 128 -7.63 -0.26 -17.83
CA HIS A 128 -7.62 -1.37 -16.86
C HIS A 128 -7.23 -0.88 -15.46
N GLY A 129 -7.71 0.32 -15.08
CA GLY A 129 -7.48 0.95 -13.78
C GLY A 129 -6.43 2.07 -13.78
N CYS A 130 -5.48 2.08 -14.73
CA CYS A 130 -4.53 3.20 -14.86
C CYS A 130 -5.21 4.51 -15.30
N ILE A 131 -4.61 5.64 -14.96
CA ILE A 131 -5.08 6.97 -15.37
C ILE A 131 -4.37 7.35 -16.67
N ARG A 132 -5.11 7.46 -17.77
CA ARG A 132 -4.54 7.86 -19.06
C ARG A 132 -4.71 9.35 -19.28
N MET A 133 -3.70 9.97 -19.86
CA MET A 133 -3.68 11.37 -20.26
C MET A 133 -3.36 11.49 -21.75
N PHE A 134 -3.66 12.65 -22.34
CA PHE A 134 -3.06 13.00 -23.62
C PHE A 134 -1.54 13.06 -23.49
N ASN A 135 -0.82 12.74 -24.57
CA ASN A 135 0.64 12.65 -24.55
C ASN A 135 1.30 14.01 -24.22
N MET A 136 0.72 15.12 -24.67
CA MET A 136 1.21 16.46 -24.31
C MET A 136 1.00 16.78 -22.83
N ASP A 137 -0.16 16.39 -22.29
CA ASP A 137 -0.48 16.63 -20.88
C ASP A 137 0.41 15.82 -19.95
N VAL A 138 0.67 14.53 -20.26
CA VAL A 138 1.56 13.72 -19.43
C VAL A 138 3.01 14.18 -19.52
N LEU A 139 3.44 14.77 -20.64
CA LEU A 139 4.77 15.36 -20.77
C LEU A 139 4.90 16.56 -19.83
N GLU A 140 3.94 17.47 -19.83
CA GLU A 140 3.90 18.61 -18.90
C GLU A 140 3.86 18.14 -17.45
N LEU A 141 2.94 17.22 -17.14
CA LEU A 141 2.79 16.66 -15.81
C LEU A 141 4.12 16.04 -15.35
N TYR A 142 4.73 15.18 -16.17
CA TYR A 142 5.98 14.51 -15.83
C TYR A 142 7.12 15.48 -15.46
N GLU A 143 7.27 16.62 -16.13
CA GLU A 143 8.32 17.58 -15.74
C GLU A 143 7.96 18.34 -14.46
N MET A 144 6.66 18.51 -14.17
CA MET A 144 6.17 19.32 -13.05
C MET A 144 6.28 18.65 -11.69
N ILE A 145 5.86 17.39 -11.54
CA ILE A 145 5.78 16.77 -10.21
C ILE A 145 7.01 15.92 -9.84
N PRO A 146 7.55 16.07 -8.61
CA PRO A 146 8.61 15.22 -8.09
C PRO A 146 8.07 13.84 -7.64
N LEU A 147 9.00 12.90 -7.43
CA LEU A 147 8.71 11.67 -6.68
C LEU A 147 8.24 12.04 -5.26
N GLY A 148 7.43 11.17 -4.65
CA GLY A 148 6.80 11.40 -3.35
C GLY A 148 5.55 12.29 -3.39
N THR A 149 5.20 12.86 -4.54
CA THR A 149 3.95 13.63 -4.70
C THR A 149 2.74 12.77 -4.34
N LYS A 150 1.92 13.27 -3.41
CA LYS A 150 0.67 12.63 -2.99
C LYS A 150 -0.34 12.65 -4.15
N VAL A 151 -1.02 11.54 -4.34
CA VAL A 151 -2.12 11.34 -5.29
C VAL A 151 -3.32 10.81 -4.54
N THR A 152 -4.39 11.59 -4.45
CA THR A 152 -5.67 11.15 -3.89
C THR A 152 -6.63 10.84 -5.04
N ILE A 153 -7.13 9.62 -5.07
CA ILE A 153 -8.12 9.16 -6.05
C ILE A 153 -9.46 9.05 -5.34
N TYR A 154 -10.38 9.92 -5.71
CA TYR A 154 -11.70 10.03 -5.10
C TYR A 154 -12.68 9.05 -5.73
N GLY A 155 -13.68 8.65 -4.94
CA GLY A 155 -14.73 7.74 -5.37
C GLY A 155 -15.23 6.94 -4.18
N HIS A 156 -16.27 6.16 -4.42
CA HIS A 156 -16.76 5.21 -3.44
C HIS A 156 -16.06 3.87 -3.63
N ILE A 157 -15.53 3.28 -2.55
CA ILE A 157 -14.67 2.09 -2.60
C ILE A 157 -15.42 0.88 -3.18
N LEU A 158 -16.73 0.79 -2.94
CA LEU A 158 -17.58 -0.29 -3.45
C LEU A 158 -18.13 -0.04 -4.86
N GLY A 159 -17.71 1.05 -5.52
CA GLY A 159 -18.25 1.47 -6.81
C GLY A 159 -19.37 2.51 -6.69
N ASP A 160 -19.98 2.86 -7.83
CA ASP A 160 -21.06 3.85 -7.93
C ASP A 160 -22.27 3.46 -7.08
N THR A 161 -22.91 4.43 -6.43
CA THR A 161 -24.09 4.23 -5.55
C THR A 161 -25.30 3.67 -6.28
N ASN A 162 -25.34 3.76 -7.62
CA ASN A 162 -26.43 3.21 -8.43
C ASN A 162 -26.20 1.76 -8.87
N HIS A 163 -25.10 1.13 -8.43
CA HIS A 163 -24.74 -0.23 -8.80
C HIS A 163 -24.42 -1.07 -7.56
N HIS A 164 -24.81 -2.34 -7.59
CA HIS A 164 -24.46 -3.26 -6.51
C HIS A 164 -22.93 -3.46 -6.45
N PRO A 165 -22.36 -3.63 -5.24
CA PRO A 165 -20.95 -3.95 -5.08
C PRO A 165 -20.54 -5.17 -5.91
N ARG A 166 -19.28 -5.18 -6.35
CA ARG A 166 -18.72 -6.31 -7.08
C ARG A 166 -18.76 -7.58 -6.22
N ARG A 167 -19.22 -8.70 -6.79
CA ARG A 167 -19.07 -10.02 -6.15
C ARG A 167 -17.60 -10.40 -6.17
N LEU A 168 -16.97 -10.50 -5.00
CA LEU A 168 -15.54 -10.76 -4.86
C LEU A 168 -15.26 -12.23 -4.59
N ALA A 169 -14.22 -12.77 -5.20
CA ALA A 169 -13.74 -14.13 -4.98
C ALA A 169 -12.21 -14.20 -5.09
N GLU A 170 -11.68 -15.39 -4.84
CA GLU A 170 -10.24 -15.64 -4.96
C GLU A 170 -9.70 -15.26 -6.35
N GLY A 171 -8.58 -14.54 -6.38
CA GLY A 171 -7.96 -13.95 -7.57
C GLY A 171 -8.29 -12.48 -7.78
N ASP A 172 -9.35 -11.96 -7.14
CA ASP A 172 -9.70 -10.55 -7.25
C ASP A 172 -8.70 -9.62 -6.57
N VAL A 173 -8.58 -8.40 -7.11
CA VAL A 173 -7.75 -7.35 -6.52
C VAL A 173 -8.50 -6.01 -6.51
N GLY A 174 -8.17 -5.14 -5.56
CA GLY A 174 -8.76 -3.81 -5.51
C GLY A 174 -8.84 -3.20 -4.11
N ALA A 175 -9.29 -1.94 -4.07
CA ALA A 175 -9.57 -1.24 -2.82
C ALA A 175 -10.78 -1.85 -2.09
N ASP A 176 -11.76 -2.39 -2.83
CA ASP A 176 -12.88 -3.18 -2.32
C ASP A 176 -12.41 -4.46 -1.62
N VAL A 177 -11.46 -5.18 -2.20
CA VAL A 177 -10.81 -6.34 -1.57
C VAL A 177 -10.09 -5.92 -0.28
N GLN A 178 -9.34 -4.81 -0.31
CA GLN A 178 -8.64 -4.31 0.86
C GLN A 178 -9.62 -3.93 1.99
N LEU A 179 -10.77 -3.35 1.65
CA LEU A 179 -11.85 -3.04 2.58
C LEU A 179 -12.43 -4.30 3.22
N ILE A 180 -12.70 -5.34 2.43
CA ILE A 180 -13.17 -6.64 2.94
C ILE A 180 -12.15 -7.27 3.88
N GLN A 181 -10.87 -7.31 3.49
CA GLN A 181 -9.80 -7.80 4.35
C GLN A 181 -9.75 -7.02 5.67
N SER A 182 -9.93 -5.69 5.63
CA SER A 182 -9.96 -4.83 6.82
C SER A 182 -11.15 -5.14 7.74
N ARG A 183 -12.35 -5.34 7.17
CA ARG A 183 -13.55 -5.70 7.93
C ARG A 183 -13.44 -7.11 8.54
N LEU A 184 -13.02 -8.10 7.77
CA LEU A 184 -12.76 -9.46 8.28
C LEU A 184 -11.70 -9.47 9.37
N LYS A 185 -10.66 -8.64 9.24
CA LYS A 185 -9.61 -8.49 10.26
C LYS A 185 -10.15 -7.88 11.53
N SER A 186 -10.92 -6.80 11.42
CA SER A 186 -11.55 -6.11 12.55
C SER A 186 -12.54 -7.02 13.29
N ALA A 187 -13.22 -7.91 12.56
CA ALA A 187 -14.10 -8.94 13.12
C ALA A 187 -13.36 -10.18 13.66
N GLY A 188 -12.02 -10.22 13.59
CA GLY A 188 -11.20 -11.30 14.15
C GLY A 188 -11.03 -12.54 13.26
N TYR A 189 -11.43 -12.47 11.99
CA TYR A 189 -11.37 -13.60 11.05
C TYR A 189 -10.08 -13.62 10.21
N PHE A 190 -9.53 -12.44 9.87
CA PHE A 190 -8.41 -12.33 8.94
C PHE A 190 -7.12 -11.85 9.64
N PRO A 191 -6.15 -12.75 9.93
CA PRO A 191 -4.89 -12.36 10.58
C PRO A 191 -3.86 -11.76 9.61
N GLY A 192 -4.12 -11.83 8.30
CA GLY A 192 -3.19 -11.42 7.26
C GLY A 192 -3.02 -9.90 7.10
N THR A 193 -2.25 -9.54 6.08
CA THR A 193 -2.08 -8.16 5.62
C THR A 193 -3.24 -7.75 4.72
N THR A 194 -3.75 -6.53 4.90
CA THR A 194 -4.79 -5.94 4.04
C THR A 194 -4.12 -5.34 2.80
N ASP A 195 -3.70 -6.20 1.88
CA ASP A 195 -2.90 -5.84 0.71
C ASP A 195 -3.73 -5.63 -0.56
N GLY A 196 -5.06 -5.79 -0.48
CA GLY A 196 -5.98 -5.67 -1.60
C GLY A 196 -5.91 -6.83 -2.58
N LYS A 197 -5.33 -7.98 -2.20
CA LYS A 197 -5.30 -9.21 -3.00
C LYS A 197 -6.15 -10.30 -2.35
N PHE A 198 -7.14 -10.79 -3.08
CA PHE A 198 -8.03 -11.84 -2.60
C PHE A 198 -7.37 -13.20 -2.83
N GLY A 199 -6.47 -13.58 -1.92
CA GLY A 199 -5.83 -14.89 -1.93
C GLY A 199 -6.52 -15.92 -1.04
N SER A 200 -5.96 -17.13 -1.01
CA SER A 200 -6.45 -18.26 -0.20
C SER A 200 -6.64 -17.95 1.29
N ALA A 201 -5.80 -17.09 1.88
CA ALA A 201 -5.95 -16.64 3.26
C ALA A 201 -7.24 -15.81 3.47
N THR A 202 -7.58 -14.94 2.50
CA THR A 202 -8.83 -14.19 2.50
C THR A 202 -10.01 -15.14 2.31
N THR A 203 -9.90 -16.10 1.38
CA THR A 203 -10.93 -17.15 1.16
C THR A 203 -11.22 -17.94 2.43
N LEU A 204 -10.18 -18.36 3.16
CA LEU A 204 -10.33 -19.11 4.41
C LEU A 204 -11.00 -18.28 5.50
N ALA A 205 -10.57 -17.03 5.68
CA ALA A 205 -11.17 -16.10 6.63
C ALA A 205 -12.65 -15.85 6.31
N LEU A 206 -12.96 -15.64 5.03
CA LEU A 206 -14.33 -15.42 4.57
C LEU A 206 -15.22 -16.65 4.78
N LYS A 207 -14.75 -17.85 4.44
CA LYS A 207 -15.53 -19.08 4.69
C LYS A 207 -15.80 -19.31 6.18
N LYS A 208 -14.85 -18.96 7.05
CA LYS A 208 -15.08 -18.99 8.49
C LYS A 208 -16.13 -17.96 8.91
N PHE A 209 -16.05 -16.73 8.41
CA PHE A 209 -17.06 -15.69 8.65
C PHE A 209 -18.44 -16.14 8.18
N GLN A 210 -18.56 -16.62 6.94
CA GLN A 210 -19.81 -17.12 6.38
C GLN A 210 -20.43 -18.23 7.25
N ARG A 211 -19.62 -19.20 7.70
CA ARG A 211 -20.09 -20.28 8.58
C ARG A 211 -20.64 -19.76 9.90
N ASP A 212 -19.89 -18.88 10.56
CA ASP A 212 -20.23 -18.40 11.89
C ASP A 212 -21.47 -17.48 11.87
N HIS A 213 -21.77 -16.88 10.71
CA HIS A 213 -22.97 -16.07 10.43
C HIS A 213 -24.07 -16.83 9.66
N GLN A 214 -23.99 -18.15 9.54
CA GLN A 214 -25.00 -19.01 8.87
C GLN A 214 -25.25 -18.67 7.39
N LEU A 215 -24.25 -18.09 6.71
CA LEU A 215 -24.27 -17.79 5.28
C LEU A 215 -23.75 -18.99 4.45
N GLN A 216 -23.96 -18.94 3.13
CA GLN A 216 -23.38 -19.91 2.20
C GLN A 216 -21.84 -19.84 2.25
N GLN A 217 -21.18 -20.97 2.53
CA GLN A 217 -19.73 -21.06 2.71
C GLN A 217 -18.96 -21.23 1.38
N ASP A 218 -19.31 -20.44 0.37
CA ASP A 218 -18.71 -20.52 -0.96
C ASP A 218 -17.39 -19.76 -1.09
N GLY A 219 -17.04 -18.90 -0.12
CA GLY A 219 -15.86 -18.03 -0.19
C GLY A 219 -16.01 -16.87 -1.16
N VAL A 220 -17.26 -16.50 -1.50
CA VAL A 220 -17.59 -15.34 -2.33
C VAL A 220 -18.19 -14.25 -1.46
N VAL A 221 -17.76 -13.01 -1.65
CA VAL A 221 -18.40 -11.83 -1.04
C VAL A 221 -19.66 -11.53 -1.85
N SER A 222 -20.78 -12.11 -1.42
CA SER A 222 -22.11 -11.77 -1.91
C SER A 222 -22.65 -10.50 -1.25
N GLU A 223 -23.83 -10.05 -1.69
CA GLU A 223 -24.53 -8.92 -1.09
C GLU A 223 -24.81 -9.15 0.40
N GLU A 224 -25.23 -10.36 0.80
CA GLU A 224 -25.46 -10.68 2.22
C GLU A 224 -24.17 -10.59 3.05
N VAL A 225 -23.01 -10.89 2.45
CA VAL A 225 -21.71 -10.71 3.12
C VAL A 225 -21.41 -9.23 3.32
N TYR A 226 -21.67 -8.37 2.32
CA TYR A 226 -21.50 -6.92 2.47
C TYR A 226 -22.41 -6.35 3.56
N GLU A 227 -23.68 -6.75 3.59
CA GLU A 227 -24.65 -6.36 4.62
C GLU A 227 -24.19 -6.82 6.01
N THR A 228 -23.79 -8.09 6.14
CA THR A 228 -23.35 -8.66 7.43
C THR A 228 -22.06 -8.01 7.94
N LEU A 229 -21.20 -7.52 7.04
CA LEU A 229 -20.01 -6.74 7.39
C LEU A 229 -20.30 -5.25 7.67
N GLY A 230 -21.55 -4.81 7.54
CA GLY A 230 -21.97 -3.41 7.73
C GLY A 230 -21.38 -2.47 6.69
N LEU A 231 -21.26 -2.95 5.45
CA LEU A 231 -20.71 -2.19 4.33
C LEU A 231 -21.78 -1.62 3.40
N VAL A 232 -22.98 -2.19 3.41
CA VAL A 232 -24.17 -1.73 2.69
C VAL A 232 -25.39 -1.94 3.58
N GLU A 233 -26.46 -1.19 3.31
CA GLU A 233 -27.77 -1.24 3.98
C GLU A 233 -28.85 -1.79 3.07
#